data_AF-A0A812X4B3-F1
#
_entry.id   AF-A0A812X4B3-F1
#
_cell.length_a   1.000
_cell.length_b   1.000
_cell.length_c   1.000
_cell.angle_alpha   90.00
_cell.angle_beta   90.00
_cell.angle_gamma   90.00
#
_symmetry.space_group_name_H-M   'P 1'
#
loop_
_entity.id
_entity.type
_entity.pdbx_description
1 polymer ?
#
loop_
_entity_poly.entity_id
_entity_poly.type
_entity_poly.pdbx_seq_one_letter_code
_entity_poly.pdbx_strand_id
1 'polypeptide(L)'
;MDALACVRREIRRLQEQQRRARCVQARLGLTRTDRLVAVGCYTQSNYNLPLAITFVKQRAPTSWLPSTDTELGEVLENWFLETPEATIVAFEYPETSAQKQLRSRVEKFLAECATVNFIKTCNFTNGYAPSSSEVASQFVETLRGREELATHRGLEHASRWQRRWCSRFRGRWGLRLRSLGPHRDSETDLRAKVSGFWEWCLHLRQTAASYGREPIFINIDESSMPQFCKAKRGVCIRRSDWPAGKVPCGPRKPPRNTATLLAMISSEGTLQKCLPQILIGNERCFPRRLLLSAQTASAATTVQYWRRKSSWVNGPVMVQALEELAKALGPLRLSDSKQIVIVWDCCRVHLTEEVLTACKRLHFWLLFVPTHITSLLQPLDTCVFGPLKQRMRRRYAEAMRGSGCVSVAQWLQLLQEVTVTMLSERSWQKSFRSVGISGSAPLSADLQHLGIEYPLPEPGRVLSLTKLLPPGSDSKCELLLNCPRVRFLT
;
A
#
# COMPACT_ATOMS: atom_id res chain seq x y z
N MET A 1 65.25 36.26 35.37
CA MET A 1 63.84 36.36 35.84
C MET A 1 62.81 36.13 34.73
N ASP A 2 63.14 36.34 33.45
CA ASP A 2 62.18 36.23 32.33
C ASP A 2 61.71 34.81 31.96
N ALA A 3 62.56 33.79 32.14
CA ALA A 3 62.18 32.40 31.85
C ALA A 3 61.04 31.89 32.77
N LEU A 4 61.08 32.25 34.05
CA LEU A 4 60.08 31.85 35.04
C LEU A 4 58.73 32.57 34.80
N ALA A 5 58.76 33.81 34.32
CA ALA A 5 57.57 34.55 33.91
C ALA A 5 56.94 34.01 32.60
N CYS A 6 57.76 33.51 31.67
CA CYS A 6 57.29 32.83 30.46
C CYS A 6 56.56 31.52 30.80
N VAL A 7 57.15 30.66 31.62
CA VAL A 7 56.53 29.40 32.08
C VAL A 7 55.21 29.64 32.82
N ARG A 8 55.15 30.65 33.71
CA ARG A 8 53.91 31.03 34.41
C ARG A 8 52.80 31.51 33.48
N ARG A 9 53.14 32.18 32.37
CA ARG A 9 52.15 32.58 31.34
C ARG A 9 51.63 31.39 30.57
N GLU A 10 52.51 30.45 30.20
CA GLU A 10 52.11 29.24 29.48
C GLU A 10 51.24 28.31 30.34
N ILE A 11 51.56 28.15 31.63
CA ILE A 11 50.72 27.40 32.58
C ILE A 11 49.31 28.01 32.66
N ARG A 12 49.19 29.34 32.79
CA ARG A 12 47.87 30.01 32.82
C ARG A 12 47.10 29.79 31.52
N ARG A 13 47.78 29.86 30.38
CA ARG A 13 47.18 29.61 29.06
C ARG A 13 46.65 28.18 28.94
N LEU A 14 47.44 27.19 29.35
CA LEU A 14 47.05 25.78 29.32
C LEU A 14 45.90 25.48 30.29
N GLN A 15 45.94 26.05 31.51
CA GLN A 15 44.83 25.96 32.47
C GLN A 15 43.55 26.59 31.93
N GLU A 16 43.66 27.75 31.27
CA GLU A 16 42.52 28.41 30.64
C GLU A 16 41.96 27.59 29.48
N GLN A 17 42.81 26.99 28.66
CA GLN A 17 42.40 26.09 27.58
C GLN A 17 41.70 24.84 28.12
N GLN A 18 42.22 24.21 29.17
CA GLN A 18 41.57 23.07 29.82
C GLN A 18 40.22 23.45 30.43
N ARG A 19 40.12 24.60 31.10
CA ARG A 19 38.85 25.11 31.64
C ARG A 19 37.83 25.31 30.52
N ARG A 20 38.22 25.96 29.42
CA ARG A 20 37.35 26.18 28.25
C ARG A 20 36.89 24.86 27.65
N ALA A 21 37.78 23.88 27.50
CA ALA A 21 37.43 22.54 27.00
C ALA A 21 36.41 21.83 27.90
N ARG A 22 36.62 21.82 29.22
CA ARG A 22 35.67 21.26 30.20
C ARG A 22 34.30 21.94 30.14
N CYS A 23 34.26 23.27 30.04
CA CYS A 23 32.99 24.00 29.92
C CYS A 23 32.26 23.73 28.59
N VAL A 24 32.97 23.41 27.51
CA VAL A 24 32.36 23.01 26.23
C VAL A 24 31.83 21.58 26.32
N GLN A 25 32.58 20.67 26.95
CA GLN A 25 32.16 19.30 27.21
C GLN A 25 30.91 19.21 28.08
N ALA A 26 30.87 19.98 29.18
CA ALA A 26 29.70 20.03 30.07
C ALA A 26 28.43 20.58 29.39
N ARG A 27 28.57 21.25 28.24
CA ARG A 27 27.45 21.74 27.41
C ARG A 27 27.21 20.89 26.17
N LEU A 28 27.89 19.75 26.04
CA LEU A 28 27.82 18.88 24.86
C LEU A 28 28.11 19.63 23.54
N GLY A 29 29.04 20.60 23.58
CA GLY A 29 29.35 21.44 22.42
C GLY A 29 28.34 22.57 22.14
N LEU A 30 27.28 22.71 22.93
CA LEU A 30 26.27 23.77 22.77
C LEU A 30 26.75 25.15 23.26
N THR A 31 26.15 26.19 22.70
CA THR A 31 26.29 27.55 23.23
C THR A 31 25.62 27.67 24.59
N ARG A 32 26.00 28.69 25.39
CA ARG A 32 25.34 28.97 26.67
C ARG A 32 23.85 29.24 26.47
N THR A 33 23.49 29.94 25.39
CA THR A 33 22.10 30.21 25.04
C THR A 33 21.35 28.95 24.65
N ASP A 34 21.95 28.04 23.87
CA ASP A 34 21.28 26.78 23.50
C ASP A 34 21.06 25.87 24.71
N ARG A 35 22.02 25.82 25.66
CA ARG A 35 21.79 25.15 26.96
C ARG A 35 20.58 25.73 27.68
N LEU A 36 20.48 27.06 27.77
CA LEU A 36 19.32 27.70 28.40
C LEU A 36 18.02 27.45 27.63
N VAL A 37 18.04 27.41 26.30
CA VAL A 37 16.85 27.04 25.51
C VAL A 37 16.44 25.60 25.80
N ALA A 38 17.38 24.67 25.96
CA ALA A 38 17.07 23.29 26.33
C ALA A 38 16.36 23.20 27.69
N VAL A 39 16.87 23.93 28.70
CA VAL A 39 16.24 24.04 30.03
C VAL A 39 14.87 24.73 29.94
N GLY A 40 14.75 25.78 29.13
CA GLY A 40 13.49 26.45 28.85
C GLY A 40 12.47 25.52 28.20
N CYS A 41 12.88 24.69 27.23
CA CYS A 41 12.02 23.68 26.63
C CYS A 41 11.54 22.66 27.66
N TYR A 42 12.41 22.21 28.58
CA TYR A 42 12.04 21.29 29.65
C TYR A 42 10.99 21.90 30.58
N THR A 43 11.24 23.10 31.10
CA THR A 43 10.34 23.78 32.05
C THR A 43 9.01 24.20 31.42
N GLN A 44 9.03 24.83 30.24
CA GLN A 44 7.82 25.30 29.53
C GLN A 44 7.01 24.18 28.86
N SER A 45 7.48 22.93 28.93
CA SER A 45 6.73 21.75 28.46
C SER A 45 6.22 20.87 29.60
N ASN A 46 6.13 21.42 30.82
CA ASN A 46 5.76 20.70 32.02
C ASN A 46 6.70 19.51 32.30
N TYR A 47 8.01 19.80 32.28
CA TYR A 47 9.07 18.84 32.57
C TYR A 47 9.11 17.63 31.62
N ASN A 48 8.73 17.84 30.34
CA ASN A 48 8.78 16.80 29.32
C ASN A 48 10.22 16.61 28.81
N LEU A 49 10.93 15.68 29.42
CA LEU A 49 12.33 15.37 29.11
C LEU A 49 12.56 14.96 27.64
N PRO A 50 11.72 14.10 27.01
CA PRO A 50 11.87 13.77 25.59
C PRO A 50 11.87 14.98 24.63
N LEU A 51 11.06 16.02 24.91
CA LEU A 51 11.04 17.23 24.09
C LEU A 51 12.34 18.04 24.22
N ALA A 52 12.86 18.19 25.43
CA ALA A 52 14.13 18.87 25.68
C ALA A 52 15.33 18.10 25.10
N ILE A 53 15.33 16.77 25.22
CA ILE A 53 16.30 15.88 24.56
C ILE A 53 16.28 16.08 23.04
N THR A 54 15.09 16.17 22.44
CA THR A 54 14.96 16.43 21.00
C THR A 54 15.63 17.74 20.59
N PHE A 55 15.51 18.79 21.40
CA PHE A 55 16.20 20.07 21.15
C PHE A 55 17.73 19.88 21.14
N VAL A 56 18.27 19.20 22.16
CA VAL A 56 19.71 18.99 22.30
C VAL A 56 20.25 18.18 21.12
N LYS A 57 19.59 17.08 20.75
CA LYS A 57 20.00 16.22 19.61
C LYS A 57 20.01 16.96 18.27
N GLN A 58 19.15 17.96 18.08
CA GLN A 58 19.13 18.76 16.85
C GLN A 58 20.24 19.80 16.75
N ARG A 59 20.90 20.14 17.87
CA ARG A 59 21.85 21.26 17.96
C ARG A 59 23.26 20.83 18.34
N ALA A 60 23.39 19.83 19.20
CA ALA A 60 24.67 19.33 19.64
C ALA A 60 25.30 18.46 18.54
N PRO A 61 26.63 18.55 18.31
CA PRO A 61 27.30 17.63 17.39
C PRO A 61 27.25 16.20 17.93
N THR A 62 27.03 15.22 17.06
CA THR A 62 26.85 13.81 17.46
C THR A 62 28.00 13.25 18.29
N SER A 63 29.23 13.73 18.08
CA SER A 63 30.43 13.32 18.84
C SER A 63 30.38 13.68 20.33
N TRP A 64 29.52 14.62 20.71
CA TRP A 64 29.36 15.08 22.09
C TRP A 64 28.11 14.51 22.77
N LEU A 65 27.26 13.79 22.05
CA LEU A 65 26.05 13.23 22.61
C LEU A 65 26.38 11.95 23.41
N PRO A 66 25.76 11.76 24.59
CA PRO A 66 25.79 10.49 25.31
C PRO A 66 25.23 9.33 24.48
N SER A 67 25.48 8.10 24.93
CA SER A 67 25.09 6.90 24.19
C SER A 67 23.59 6.62 24.31
N THR A 68 22.96 7.09 25.39
CA THR A 68 21.54 6.86 25.65
C THR A 68 20.77 8.15 25.95
N ASP A 69 19.46 8.11 25.72
CA ASP A 69 18.55 9.22 26.04
C ASP A 69 18.41 9.43 27.55
N THR A 70 18.61 8.38 28.34
CA THR A 70 18.61 8.43 29.80
C THR A 70 19.78 9.28 30.32
N GLU A 71 21.00 9.00 29.87
CA GLU A 71 22.19 9.81 30.22
C GLU A 71 22.03 11.27 29.79
N LEU A 72 21.44 11.50 28.62
CA LEU A 72 21.17 12.85 28.14
C LEU A 72 20.08 13.57 28.98
N GLY A 73 19.13 12.80 29.49
CA GLY A 73 18.13 13.24 30.46
C GLY A 73 18.76 13.71 31.76
N GLU A 74 19.66 12.92 32.34
CA GLU A 74 20.40 13.28 33.56
C GLU A 74 21.23 14.55 33.37
N VAL A 75 21.88 14.71 32.22
CA VAL A 75 22.62 15.95 31.89
C VAL A 75 21.67 17.16 31.85
N LEU A 76 20.48 17.01 31.28
CA LEU A 76 19.47 18.08 31.22
C LEU A 76 18.93 18.46 32.58
N GLU A 77 18.66 17.48 33.44
CA GLU A 77 18.23 17.70 34.83
C GLU A 77 19.31 18.43 35.63
N ASN A 78 20.57 18.01 35.49
CA ASN A 78 21.71 18.73 36.08
C ASN A 78 21.80 20.16 35.56
N TRP A 79 21.60 20.40 34.25
CA TRP A 79 21.57 21.75 33.71
C TRP A 79 20.46 22.60 34.30
N PHE A 80 19.28 22.01 34.55
CA PHE A 80 18.16 22.68 35.21
C PHE A 80 18.51 23.04 36.67
N LEU A 81 19.02 22.09 37.45
CA LEU A 81 19.43 22.32 38.84
C LEU A 81 20.53 23.40 38.98
N GLU A 82 21.47 23.45 38.03
CA GLU A 82 22.51 24.47 37.98
C GLU A 82 22.02 25.85 37.49
N THR A 83 20.83 25.92 36.90
CA THR A 83 20.31 27.18 36.33
C THR A 83 19.72 28.03 37.45
N PRO A 84 20.13 29.31 37.61
CA PRO A 84 19.57 30.17 38.64
C PRO A 84 18.05 30.31 38.53
N GLU A 85 17.36 30.29 39.67
CA GLU A 85 15.90 30.39 39.76
C GLU A 85 15.34 31.60 39.00
N ALA A 86 15.98 32.77 39.12
CA ALA A 86 15.60 33.97 38.38
C ALA A 86 15.61 33.79 36.84
N THR A 87 16.46 32.90 36.32
CA THR A 87 16.47 32.56 34.88
C THR A 87 15.31 31.65 34.51
N ILE A 88 14.91 30.74 35.40
CA ILE A 88 13.76 29.86 35.21
C ILE A 88 12.47 30.68 35.20
N VAL A 89 12.29 31.56 36.19
CA VAL A 89 11.15 32.49 36.28
C VAL A 89 11.06 33.36 35.02
N ALA A 90 12.19 33.80 34.48
CA ALA A 90 12.23 34.62 33.28
C ALA A 90 11.75 33.92 31.99
N PHE A 91 11.62 32.58 31.96
CA PHE A 91 10.95 31.90 30.84
C PHE A 91 9.45 32.14 30.86
N GLU A 92 8.86 32.35 32.04
CA GLU A 92 7.44 32.61 32.21
C GLU A 92 7.15 34.13 32.22
N TYR A 93 7.97 34.89 32.93
CA TYR A 93 7.83 36.35 33.09
C TYR A 93 9.09 37.09 32.63
N PRO A 94 9.31 37.29 31.31
CA PRO A 94 10.50 37.95 30.81
C PRO A 94 10.42 39.48 30.93
N GLU A 95 11.33 40.07 31.71
CA GLU A 95 11.38 41.52 31.94
C GLU A 95 12.25 42.25 30.90
N THR A 96 13.39 41.64 30.54
CA THR A 96 14.39 42.22 29.65
C THR A 96 14.23 41.76 28.19
N SER A 97 14.71 42.56 27.24
CA SER A 97 14.74 42.17 25.83
C SER A 97 15.50 40.86 25.57
N ALA A 98 16.55 40.57 26.34
CA ALA A 98 17.31 39.33 26.23
C ALA A 98 16.50 38.11 26.69
N GLN A 99 15.75 38.23 27.80
CA GLN A 99 14.85 37.18 28.28
C GLN A 99 13.70 36.94 27.29
N LYS A 100 13.11 38.00 26.72
CA LYS A 100 12.07 37.90 25.68
C LYS A 100 12.58 37.14 24.45
N GLN A 101 13.79 37.44 23.99
CA GLN A 101 14.41 36.71 22.87
C GLN A 101 14.65 35.22 23.21
N LEU A 102 15.09 34.93 24.42
CA LEU A 102 15.31 33.55 24.88
C LEU A 102 13.99 32.76 24.92
N ARG A 103 12.94 33.34 25.52
CA ARG A 103 11.60 32.76 25.56
C ARG A 103 11.03 32.50 24.16
N SER A 104 11.13 33.48 23.26
CA SER A 104 10.69 33.34 21.87
C SER A 104 11.37 32.17 21.14
N ARG A 105 12.65 31.88 21.45
CA ARG A 105 13.36 30.70 20.90
C ARG A 105 12.80 29.38 21.43
N VAL A 106 12.46 29.33 22.72
CA VAL A 106 11.84 28.15 23.36
C VAL A 106 10.47 27.90 22.75
N GLU A 107 9.61 28.91 22.72
CA GLU A 107 8.23 28.80 22.21
C GLU A 107 8.18 28.39 20.74
N LYS A 108 9.06 28.95 19.90
CA LYS A 108 9.19 28.54 18.50
C LYS A 108 9.53 27.06 18.37
N PHE A 109 10.46 26.57 19.18
CA PHE A 109 10.82 25.16 19.15
C PHE A 109 9.66 24.28 19.60
N LEU A 110 8.98 24.63 20.70
CA LEU A 110 7.82 23.89 21.19
C LEU A 110 6.66 23.88 20.19
N ALA A 111 6.42 25.00 19.49
CA ALA A 111 5.45 25.08 18.41
C ALA A 111 5.82 24.20 17.21
N GLU A 112 7.12 24.11 16.86
CA GLU A 112 7.60 23.16 15.84
C GLU A 112 7.34 21.70 16.27
N CYS A 113 7.65 21.32 17.51
CA CYS A 113 7.39 19.99 18.04
C CYS A 113 5.90 19.60 17.96
N ALA A 114 5.03 20.51 18.40
CA ALA A 114 3.59 20.32 18.33
C ALA A 114 3.08 20.19 16.88
N THR A 115 3.65 20.99 15.96
CA THR A 115 3.34 20.88 14.53
C THR A 115 3.76 19.52 13.95
N VAL A 116 4.90 18.97 14.38
CA VAL A 116 5.31 17.61 14.00
C VAL A 116 4.35 16.56 14.54
N ASN A 117 3.89 16.70 15.78
CA ASN A 117 2.89 15.78 16.35
C ASN A 117 1.56 15.85 15.59
N PHE A 118 1.10 17.05 15.22
CA PHE A 118 -0.05 17.22 14.33
C PHE A 118 0.13 16.46 12.99
N ILE A 119 1.31 16.58 12.36
CA ILE A 119 1.60 15.84 11.12
C ILE A 119 1.55 14.32 11.35
N LYS A 120 2.08 13.83 12.49
CA LYS A 120 2.01 12.42 12.86
C LYS A 120 0.55 11.97 13.02
N THR A 121 -0.28 12.72 13.71
CA THR A 121 -1.72 12.42 13.84
C THR A 121 -2.41 12.39 12.48
N CYS A 122 -2.14 13.36 11.60
CA CYS A 122 -2.70 13.36 10.25
C CYS A 122 -2.30 12.09 9.47
N ASN A 123 -1.01 11.72 9.53
CA ASN A 123 -0.48 10.59 8.77
C ASN A 123 -0.91 9.23 9.31
N PHE A 124 -0.86 9.03 10.64
CA PHE A 124 -1.04 7.72 11.27
C PHE A 124 -2.47 7.48 11.76
N THR A 125 -3.20 8.53 12.10
CA THR A 125 -4.57 8.42 12.63
C THR A 125 -5.60 8.79 11.58
N ASN A 126 -5.42 9.91 10.89
CA ASN A 126 -6.43 10.43 9.95
C ASN A 126 -6.23 9.94 8.51
N GLY A 127 -5.08 9.33 8.21
CA GLY A 127 -4.78 8.76 6.89
C GLY A 127 -4.56 9.79 5.78
N TYR A 128 -4.17 11.03 6.08
CA TYR A 128 -3.86 12.04 5.07
C TYR A 128 -2.56 12.79 5.36
N ALA A 129 -1.87 13.21 4.29
CA ALA A 129 -0.69 14.06 4.39
C ALA A 129 -1.12 15.54 4.31
N PRO A 130 -0.92 16.35 5.37
CA PRO A 130 -1.33 17.74 5.37
C PRO A 130 -0.51 18.56 4.37
N SER A 131 -1.17 19.52 3.72
CA SER A 131 -0.54 20.46 2.80
C SER A 131 0.44 21.40 3.52
N SER A 132 1.35 22.04 2.76
CA SER A 132 2.25 23.03 3.36
C SER A 132 1.50 24.22 3.99
N SER A 133 0.30 24.54 3.50
CA SER A 133 -0.53 25.61 4.07
C SER A 133 -1.10 25.23 5.43
N GLU A 134 -1.62 24.00 5.57
CA GLU A 134 -2.14 23.47 6.83
C GLU A 134 -1.03 23.37 7.88
N VAL A 135 0.15 22.86 7.49
CA VAL A 135 1.32 22.77 8.38
C VAL A 135 1.76 24.15 8.88
N ALA A 136 1.79 25.17 8.00
CA ALA A 136 2.14 26.53 8.42
C ALA A 136 1.08 27.15 9.33
N SER A 137 -0.21 26.89 9.05
CA SER A 137 -1.32 27.40 9.85
C SER A 137 -1.30 26.80 11.25
N GLN A 138 -1.08 25.48 11.37
CA GLN A 138 -0.94 24.80 12.65
C GLN A 138 0.21 25.37 13.49
N PHE A 139 1.35 25.66 12.86
CA PHE A 139 2.49 26.27 13.55
C PHE A 139 2.16 27.66 14.10
N VAL A 140 1.52 28.51 13.28
CA VAL A 140 1.10 29.86 13.68
C VAL A 140 0.11 29.78 14.83
N GLU A 141 -0.89 28.91 14.74
CA GLU A 141 -1.91 28.73 15.78
C GLU A 141 -1.28 28.28 17.11
N THR A 142 -0.37 27.31 17.05
CA THR A 142 0.32 26.82 18.25
C THR A 142 1.22 27.89 18.87
N LEU A 143 1.79 28.78 18.06
CA LEU A 143 2.64 29.87 18.54
C LEU A 143 1.82 31.02 19.14
N ARG A 144 0.64 31.34 18.56
CA ARG A 144 -0.30 32.35 19.08
C ARG A 144 -0.79 32.03 20.49
N GLY A 145 -0.95 30.74 20.80
CA GLY A 145 -1.28 30.30 22.17
C GLY A 145 -0.12 30.40 23.17
N ARG A 146 1.09 30.83 22.75
CA ARG A 146 2.31 30.84 23.57
C ARG A 146 2.96 32.25 23.68
N GLU A 147 2.93 33.07 22.63
CA GLU A 147 3.60 34.39 22.56
C GLU A 147 2.59 35.56 22.38
N GLU A 148 2.72 36.64 23.16
CA GLU A 148 2.08 37.93 22.85
C GLU A 148 2.81 38.61 21.67
N LEU A 149 2.11 38.75 20.55
CA LEU A 149 2.64 38.99 19.20
C LEU A 149 3.40 40.31 18.98
N ALA A 150 4.59 40.21 18.39
CA ALA A 150 5.15 41.29 17.57
C ALA A 150 5.73 40.89 16.19
N THR A 151 5.99 39.60 15.85
CA THR A 151 6.94 39.32 14.75
C THR A 151 6.56 38.32 13.63
N HIS A 152 5.31 37.86 13.50
CA HIS A 152 5.00 36.80 12.50
C HIS A 152 3.86 37.05 11.49
N ARG A 153 3.43 38.31 11.29
CA ARG A 153 2.40 38.70 10.27
C ARG A 153 2.67 38.15 8.84
N GLY A 154 3.91 37.81 8.51
CA GLY A 154 4.29 37.27 7.19
C GLY A 154 3.89 35.81 6.91
N LEU A 155 3.59 35.00 7.92
CA LEU A 155 3.17 33.59 7.73
C LEU A 155 1.65 33.43 7.59
N GLU A 156 0.88 34.43 8.00
CA GLU A 156 -0.59 34.41 8.01
C GLU A 156 -1.19 34.68 6.62
N HIS A 157 -0.51 35.48 5.79
CA HIS A 157 -1.08 35.97 4.52
C HIS A 157 -0.15 35.84 3.29
N ALA A 158 1.09 35.30 3.40
CA ALA A 158 2.03 35.27 2.28
C ALA A 158 2.56 33.87 1.89
N SER A 159 2.10 33.37 0.74
CA SER A 159 2.42 32.03 0.20
C SER A 159 3.92 31.77 -0.06
N ARG A 160 4.73 32.81 -0.29
CA ARG A 160 6.18 32.68 -0.55
C ARG A 160 6.95 32.39 0.75
N TRP A 161 6.59 33.05 1.84
CA TRP A 161 7.23 32.89 3.14
C TRP A 161 6.86 31.55 3.77
N GLN A 162 5.59 31.14 3.67
CA GLN A 162 5.12 29.81 4.07
C GLN A 162 5.93 28.71 3.36
N ARG A 163 6.07 28.77 2.03
CA ARG A 163 6.85 27.78 1.26
C ARG A 163 8.31 27.68 1.72
N ARG A 164 8.96 28.82 1.96
CA ARG A 164 10.36 28.86 2.45
C ARG A 164 10.48 28.29 3.86
N TRP A 165 9.58 28.67 4.76
CA TRP A 165 9.54 28.15 6.13
C TRP A 165 9.28 26.65 6.14
N CYS A 166 8.24 26.16 5.45
CA CYS A 166 7.93 24.72 5.36
C CYS A 166 9.09 23.92 4.78
N SER A 167 9.83 24.47 3.82
CA SER A 167 11.02 23.80 3.28
C SER A 167 12.10 23.59 4.35
N ARG A 168 12.42 24.65 5.11
CA ARG A 168 13.40 24.60 6.21
C ARG A 168 12.94 23.72 7.36
N PHE A 169 11.67 23.82 7.74
CA PHE A 169 11.04 22.99 8.76
C PHE A 169 11.13 21.51 8.38
N ARG A 170 10.74 21.12 7.17
CA ARG A 170 10.91 19.74 6.70
C ARG A 170 12.35 19.27 6.73
N GLY A 171 13.29 20.11 6.31
CA GLY A 171 14.72 19.82 6.37
C GLY A 171 15.22 19.55 7.80
N ARG A 172 14.82 20.37 8.77
CA ARG A 172 15.16 20.20 10.19
C ARG A 172 14.60 18.90 10.78
N TRP A 173 13.37 18.56 10.43
CA TRP A 173 12.62 17.46 11.03
C TRP A 173 12.65 16.16 10.21
N GLY A 174 13.47 16.08 9.15
CA GLY A 174 13.59 14.89 8.31
C GLY A 174 12.32 14.52 7.53
N LEU A 175 11.41 15.47 7.34
CA LEU A 175 10.10 15.25 6.70
C LEU A 175 10.19 15.35 5.16
N ARG A 176 9.33 14.61 4.45
CA ARG A 176 9.30 14.58 2.97
C ARG A 176 7.89 14.79 2.43
N LEU A 177 7.80 15.45 1.27
CA LEU A 177 6.54 15.54 0.53
C LEU A 177 6.30 14.22 -0.22
N ARG A 178 5.24 13.50 0.15
CA ARG A 178 4.79 12.26 -0.50
C ARG A 178 3.27 12.16 -0.40
N SER A 179 2.67 11.40 -1.32
CA SER A 179 1.32 10.87 -1.15
C SER A 179 1.37 9.64 -0.23
N LEU A 180 0.46 9.56 0.73
CA LEU A 180 0.24 8.31 1.46
C LEU A 180 -0.36 7.28 0.48
N GLY A 181 0.13 6.05 0.56
CA GLY A 181 -0.49 4.94 -0.17
C GLY A 181 -1.81 4.54 0.49
N PRO A 182 -2.60 3.65 -0.15
CA PRO A 182 -3.73 3.01 0.52
C PRO A 182 -3.27 2.35 1.83
N HIS A 183 -4.16 2.33 2.83
CA HIS A 183 -3.90 1.68 4.11
C HIS A 183 -3.40 0.25 3.87
N ARG A 184 -2.27 -0.10 4.49
CA ARG A 184 -1.72 -1.45 4.44
C ARG A 184 -2.08 -2.12 5.74
N ASP A 185 -2.65 -3.31 5.64
CA ASP A 185 -2.86 -4.18 6.80
C ASP A 185 -1.53 -4.38 7.55
N SER A 186 -1.57 -4.41 8.88
CA SER A 186 -0.40 -4.77 9.68
C SER A 186 -0.01 -6.22 9.39
N GLU A 187 1.22 -6.62 9.74
CA GLU A 187 1.64 -8.03 9.57
C GLU A 187 0.73 -8.99 10.36
N THR A 188 0.27 -8.57 11.54
CA THR A 188 -0.69 -9.31 12.36
C THR A 188 -2.04 -9.47 11.64
N ASP A 189 -2.55 -8.42 11.01
CA ASP A 189 -3.81 -8.47 10.25
C ASP A 189 -3.68 -9.36 9.02
N LEU A 190 -2.54 -9.27 8.31
CA LEU A 190 -2.23 -10.14 7.16
C LEU A 190 -2.20 -11.61 7.59
N ARG A 191 -1.51 -11.94 8.70
CA ARG A 191 -1.46 -13.30 9.25
C ARG A 191 -2.86 -13.81 9.58
N ALA A 192 -3.67 -13.01 10.29
CA ALA A 192 -5.03 -13.41 10.67
C ALA A 192 -5.92 -13.68 9.44
N LYS A 193 -5.87 -12.82 8.42
CA LYS A 193 -6.65 -13.01 7.18
C LYS A 193 -6.19 -14.24 6.39
N VAL A 194 -4.88 -14.48 6.28
CA VAL A 194 -4.32 -15.66 5.60
C VAL A 194 -4.70 -16.95 6.33
N SER A 195 -4.53 -17.00 7.66
CA SER A 195 -4.95 -18.13 8.48
C SER A 195 -6.44 -18.41 8.32
N GLY A 196 -7.30 -17.39 8.43
CA GLY A 196 -8.74 -17.57 8.27
C GLY A 196 -9.13 -18.07 6.87
N PHE A 197 -8.49 -17.56 5.81
CA PHE A 197 -8.72 -18.09 4.47
C PHE A 197 -8.32 -19.56 4.33
N TRP A 198 -7.20 -19.98 4.92
CA TRP A 198 -6.75 -21.37 4.89
C TRP A 198 -7.60 -22.29 5.77
N GLU A 199 -8.12 -21.82 6.91
CA GLU A 199 -9.10 -22.54 7.73
C GLU A 199 -10.38 -22.82 6.92
N TRP A 200 -10.86 -21.83 6.15
CA TRP A 200 -11.99 -22.01 5.25
C TRP A 200 -11.69 -22.99 4.11
N CYS A 201 -10.48 -22.94 3.53
CA CYS A 201 -10.05 -23.95 2.58
C CYS A 201 -10.12 -25.35 3.19
N LEU A 202 -9.57 -25.55 4.39
CA LEU A 202 -9.57 -26.84 5.09
C LEU A 202 -10.99 -27.33 5.38
N HIS A 203 -11.84 -26.45 5.92
CA HIS A 203 -13.24 -26.74 6.20
C HIS A 203 -14.00 -27.22 4.96
N LEU A 204 -13.86 -26.51 3.82
CA LEU A 204 -14.50 -26.91 2.57
C LEU A 204 -14.00 -28.28 2.08
N ARG A 205 -12.70 -28.59 2.24
CA ARG A 205 -12.18 -29.92 1.88
C ARG A 205 -12.73 -31.03 2.76
N GLN A 206 -12.74 -30.84 4.08
CA GLN A 206 -13.28 -31.81 5.03
C GLN A 206 -14.78 -32.02 4.83
N THR A 207 -15.53 -30.93 4.58
CA THR A 207 -16.96 -31.00 4.29
C THR A 207 -17.20 -31.79 3.01
N ALA A 208 -16.50 -31.49 1.92
CA ALA A 208 -16.62 -32.25 0.67
C ALA A 208 -16.30 -33.74 0.90
N ALA A 209 -15.22 -34.04 1.62
CA ALA A 209 -14.84 -35.42 1.96
C ALA A 209 -15.90 -36.16 2.78
N SER A 210 -16.61 -35.47 3.70
CA SER A 210 -17.73 -36.05 4.46
C SER A 210 -18.92 -36.48 3.59
N TYR A 211 -19.05 -35.88 2.40
CA TYR A 211 -20.01 -36.28 1.37
C TYR A 211 -19.42 -37.25 0.33
N GLY A 212 -18.20 -37.76 0.54
CA GLY A 212 -17.50 -38.59 -0.45
C GLY A 212 -17.06 -37.82 -1.71
N ARG A 213 -16.98 -36.49 -1.63
CA ARG A 213 -16.65 -35.61 -2.75
C ARG A 213 -15.23 -35.06 -2.64
N GLU A 214 -14.57 -34.92 -3.78
CA GLU A 214 -13.32 -34.19 -3.89
C GLU A 214 -13.59 -32.74 -4.34
N PRO A 215 -13.08 -31.72 -3.61
CA PRO A 215 -13.28 -30.33 -3.98
C PRO A 215 -12.37 -29.91 -5.14
N ILE A 216 -12.96 -29.24 -6.14
CA ILE A 216 -12.25 -28.62 -7.25
C ILE A 216 -12.43 -27.11 -7.12
N PHE A 217 -11.32 -26.39 -6.96
CA PHE A 217 -11.33 -24.95 -6.84
C PHE A 217 -11.20 -24.31 -8.21
N ILE A 218 -12.11 -23.38 -8.52
CA ILE A 218 -12.08 -22.59 -9.75
C ILE A 218 -11.96 -21.13 -9.35
N ASN A 219 -10.83 -20.50 -9.68
CA ASN A 219 -10.64 -19.08 -9.44
C ASN A 219 -11.19 -18.27 -10.61
N ILE A 220 -12.06 -17.31 -10.31
CA ILE A 220 -12.68 -16.38 -11.26
C ILE A 220 -12.31 -14.95 -10.85
N ASP A 221 -11.84 -14.15 -11.81
CA ASP A 221 -11.47 -12.76 -11.58
C ASP A 221 -11.45 -11.96 -12.90
N GLU A 222 -11.57 -10.64 -12.80
CA GLU A 222 -11.56 -9.70 -13.91
C GLU A 222 -10.20 -9.03 -14.12
N SER A 223 -9.81 -8.88 -15.38
CA SER A 223 -8.67 -8.06 -15.75
C SER A 223 -8.94 -7.20 -16.97
N SER A 224 -8.56 -5.93 -16.89
CA SER A 224 -8.59 -5.00 -18.02
C SER A 224 -7.62 -5.40 -19.12
N MET A 225 -8.10 -5.50 -20.35
CA MET A 225 -7.35 -5.77 -21.58
C MET A 225 -7.45 -4.57 -22.52
N PRO A 226 -6.49 -3.62 -22.47
CA PRO A 226 -6.56 -2.40 -23.27
C PRO A 226 -6.29 -2.68 -24.75
N GLN A 227 -6.97 -1.92 -25.62
CA GLN A 227 -6.71 -1.95 -27.06
C GLN A 227 -5.32 -1.41 -27.39
N PHE A 228 -4.86 -0.41 -26.65
CA PHE A 228 -3.53 0.17 -26.79
C PHE A 228 -2.61 -0.27 -25.66
N CYS A 229 -1.54 -0.99 -26.00
CA CYS A 229 -0.44 -1.27 -25.08
C CYS A 229 0.59 -0.14 -25.14
N LYS A 230 0.72 0.64 -24.05
CA LYS A 230 1.77 1.67 -23.96
C LYS A 230 3.15 1.05 -24.14
N ALA A 231 3.93 1.60 -25.07
CA ALA A 231 5.30 1.17 -25.32
C ALA A 231 6.16 1.34 -24.05
N LYS A 232 7.07 0.39 -23.82
CA LYS A 232 8.13 0.55 -22.81
C LYS A 232 9.09 1.65 -23.27
N ARG A 233 9.85 2.23 -22.32
CA ARG A 233 10.98 3.09 -22.67
C ARG A 233 11.95 2.29 -23.55
N GLY A 234 12.40 2.91 -24.63
CA GLY A 234 13.35 2.34 -25.58
C GLY A 234 14.42 3.36 -25.95
N VAL A 235 15.39 2.94 -26.77
CA VAL A 235 16.43 3.83 -27.29
C VAL A 235 15.82 4.73 -28.37
N CYS A 236 16.09 6.03 -28.27
CA CYS A 236 15.64 7.03 -29.24
C CYS A 236 16.85 7.80 -29.79
N ILE A 237 16.77 8.22 -31.04
CA ILE A 237 17.79 9.04 -31.70
C ILE A 237 17.91 10.38 -30.95
N ARG A 238 19.15 10.84 -30.72
CA ARG A 238 19.40 12.13 -30.06
C ARG A 238 18.81 13.25 -30.89
N ARG A 239 18.36 14.32 -30.22
CA ARG A 239 17.75 15.48 -30.88
C ARG A 239 18.66 16.15 -31.91
N SER A 240 19.98 16.14 -31.69
CA SER A 240 21.00 16.65 -32.62
C SER A 240 21.01 15.93 -33.96
N ASP A 241 20.59 14.66 -33.97
CA ASP A 241 20.72 13.78 -35.12
C ASP A 241 19.36 13.60 -35.83
N TRP A 242 18.36 14.43 -35.50
CA TRP A 242 17.06 14.41 -36.16
C TRP A 242 17.17 15.06 -37.55
N PRO A 243 16.65 14.41 -38.61
CA PRO A 243 16.56 15.05 -39.93
C PRO A 243 15.70 16.31 -39.87
N ALA A 244 16.04 17.33 -40.68
CA ALA A 244 15.30 18.59 -40.74
C ALA A 244 13.80 18.34 -40.99
N GLY A 245 12.95 18.97 -40.17
CA GLY A 245 11.50 18.83 -40.23
C GLY A 245 10.94 17.48 -39.77
N LYS A 246 11.76 16.54 -39.29
CA LYS A 246 11.30 15.24 -38.77
C LYS A 246 11.50 15.14 -37.26
N VAL A 247 10.47 14.64 -36.58
CA VAL A 247 10.48 14.39 -35.13
C VAL A 247 10.06 12.93 -34.90
N PRO A 248 10.81 12.14 -34.10
CA PRO A 248 10.35 10.81 -33.69
C PRO A 248 8.97 10.91 -33.05
N CYS A 249 7.99 10.20 -33.62
CA CYS A 249 6.61 10.27 -33.18
C CYS A 249 6.04 8.89 -32.87
N GLY A 250 5.23 8.82 -31.83
CA GLY A 250 4.32 7.70 -31.60
C GLY A 250 2.95 7.95 -32.25
N PRO A 251 1.97 7.05 -32.03
CA PRO A 251 0.60 7.25 -32.49
C PRO A 251 -0.01 8.54 -31.90
N ARG A 252 -0.54 9.41 -32.76
CA ARG A 252 -1.08 10.74 -32.39
C ARG A 252 -2.27 10.68 -31.42
N LYS A 253 -3.15 9.69 -31.58
CA LYS A 253 -4.32 9.44 -30.71
C LYS A 253 -4.45 7.94 -30.47
N PRO A 254 -3.77 7.39 -29.45
CA PRO A 254 -3.92 5.96 -29.15
C PRO A 254 -5.37 5.66 -28.74
N PRO A 255 -5.95 4.53 -29.20
CA PRO A 255 -7.29 4.14 -28.79
C PRO A 255 -7.32 3.92 -27.28
N ARG A 256 -8.39 4.42 -26.64
CA ARG A 256 -8.60 4.31 -25.19
C ARG A 256 -9.55 3.18 -24.80
N ASN A 257 -10.02 2.40 -25.78
CA ASN A 257 -10.94 1.31 -25.53
C ASN A 257 -10.25 0.18 -24.77
N THR A 258 -11.02 -0.49 -23.93
CA THR A 258 -10.59 -1.60 -23.09
C THR A 258 -11.71 -2.62 -23.03
N ALA A 259 -11.36 -3.88 -23.23
CA ALA A 259 -12.21 -5.01 -22.91
C ALA A 259 -11.88 -5.52 -21.50
N THR A 260 -12.84 -6.18 -20.87
CA THR A 260 -12.65 -6.89 -19.61
C THR A 260 -12.52 -8.36 -19.92
N LEU A 261 -11.45 -8.99 -19.47
CA LEU A 261 -11.31 -10.44 -19.48
C LEU A 261 -11.81 -10.95 -18.12
N LEU A 262 -12.90 -11.70 -18.12
CA LEU A 262 -13.31 -12.53 -17.00
C LEU A 262 -12.64 -13.89 -17.18
N ALA A 263 -11.55 -14.09 -16.45
CA ALA A 263 -10.70 -15.27 -16.57
C ALA A 263 -11.14 -16.35 -15.56
N MET A 264 -10.97 -17.61 -15.94
CA MET A 264 -11.28 -18.75 -15.08
C MET A 264 -10.14 -19.77 -15.11
N ILE A 265 -9.60 -20.12 -13.94
CA ILE A 265 -8.57 -21.17 -13.83
C ILE A 265 -8.94 -22.21 -12.78
N SER A 266 -8.45 -23.45 -12.94
CA SER A 266 -8.80 -24.60 -12.11
C SER A 266 -7.61 -25.12 -11.30
N SER A 267 -7.88 -25.59 -10.08
CA SER A 267 -6.96 -26.40 -9.29
C SER A 267 -6.81 -27.82 -9.84
N GLU A 268 -7.66 -28.21 -10.79
CA GLU A 268 -7.60 -29.47 -11.53
C GLU A 268 -7.24 -29.19 -13.00
N GLY A 269 -6.03 -29.60 -13.41
CA GLY A 269 -5.42 -29.20 -14.68
C GLY A 269 -6.14 -29.78 -15.90
N THR A 270 -6.77 -30.94 -15.75
CA THR A 270 -7.54 -31.58 -16.84
C THR A 270 -8.75 -30.75 -17.26
N LEU A 271 -9.36 -30.02 -16.33
CA LEU A 271 -10.52 -29.15 -16.60
C LEU A 271 -10.17 -27.83 -17.24
N GLN A 272 -8.92 -27.40 -17.15
CA GLN A 272 -8.54 -26.08 -17.64
C GLN A 272 -8.89 -25.87 -19.13
N LYS A 273 -8.83 -26.95 -19.91
CA LYS A 273 -9.15 -26.94 -21.35
C LYS A 273 -10.64 -26.76 -21.67
N CYS A 274 -11.54 -26.92 -20.71
CA CYS A 274 -12.97 -26.67 -20.93
C CYS A 274 -13.45 -25.36 -20.28
N LEU A 275 -12.66 -24.73 -19.40
CA LEU A 275 -13.09 -23.53 -18.69
C LEU A 275 -13.27 -22.32 -19.64
N PRO A 276 -14.43 -21.66 -19.62
CA PRO A 276 -14.70 -20.52 -20.47
C PRO A 276 -13.83 -19.33 -20.08
N GLN A 277 -13.29 -18.63 -21.08
CA GLN A 277 -12.55 -17.38 -20.91
C GLN A 277 -13.33 -16.27 -21.61
N ILE A 278 -13.94 -15.37 -20.85
CA ILE A 278 -14.97 -14.48 -21.38
C ILE A 278 -14.38 -13.08 -21.57
N LEU A 279 -14.29 -12.64 -22.83
CA LEU A 279 -13.89 -11.29 -23.21
C LEU A 279 -15.12 -10.42 -23.39
N ILE A 280 -15.30 -9.43 -22.52
CA ILE A 280 -16.44 -8.53 -22.48
C ILE A 280 -16.02 -7.16 -23.00
N GLY A 281 -16.68 -6.68 -24.04
CA GLY A 281 -16.36 -5.42 -24.68
C GLY A 281 -17.61 -4.65 -25.06
N ASN A 282 -17.54 -3.34 -24.85
CA ASN A 282 -18.58 -2.46 -25.32
C ASN A 282 -18.65 -2.41 -26.87
N GLU A 283 -19.71 -1.81 -27.39
CA GLU A 283 -19.98 -1.69 -28.82
C GLU A 283 -18.88 -1.02 -29.65
N ARG A 284 -18.10 -0.12 -29.04
CA ARG A 284 -16.96 0.57 -29.66
C ARG A 284 -15.70 -0.30 -29.66
N CYS A 285 -15.53 -1.09 -28.62
CA CYS A 285 -14.43 -2.03 -28.44
C CYS A 285 -14.58 -3.24 -29.37
N PHE A 286 -15.82 -3.75 -29.52
CA PHE A 286 -16.17 -4.90 -30.36
C PHE A 286 -17.16 -4.50 -31.47
N PRO A 287 -16.68 -3.90 -32.58
CA PRO A 287 -17.51 -3.62 -33.75
C PRO A 287 -18.10 -4.90 -34.35
N ARG A 288 -19.41 -4.91 -34.63
CA ARG A 288 -20.16 -6.12 -35.05
C ARG A 288 -19.52 -6.87 -36.22
N ARG A 289 -19.05 -6.13 -37.24
CA ARG A 289 -18.41 -6.71 -38.44
C ARG A 289 -17.12 -7.49 -38.11
N LEU A 290 -16.32 -7.00 -37.18
CA LEU A 290 -15.05 -7.64 -36.80
C LEU A 290 -15.24 -8.74 -35.77
N LEU A 291 -16.26 -8.59 -34.92
CA LEU A 291 -16.56 -9.56 -33.88
C LEU A 291 -16.99 -10.92 -34.45
N LEU A 292 -17.77 -10.92 -35.55
CA LEU A 292 -18.22 -12.17 -36.16
C LEU A 292 -17.03 -13.03 -36.59
N SER A 293 -16.04 -12.43 -37.27
CA SER A 293 -14.82 -13.14 -37.66
C SER A 293 -14.03 -13.66 -36.45
N ALA A 294 -13.95 -12.88 -35.37
CA ALA A 294 -13.29 -13.31 -34.14
C ALA A 294 -14.05 -14.47 -33.45
N GLN A 295 -15.38 -14.43 -33.42
CA GLN A 295 -16.22 -15.49 -32.86
C GLN A 295 -16.13 -16.78 -33.69
N THR A 296 -16.13 -16.69 -35.01
CA THR A 296 -15.90 -17.85 -35.89
C THR A 296 -14.52 -18.46 -35.64
N ALA A 297 -13.48 -17.63 -35.52
CA ALA A 297 -12.13 -18.10 -35.22
C ALA A 297 -12.00 -18.69 -33.80
N SER A 298 -12.84 -18.26 -32.84
CA SER A 298 -12.81 -18.76 -31.47
C SER A 298 -13.77 -19.91 -31.18
N ALA A 299 -14.59 -20.32 -32.16
CA ALA A 299 -15.63 -21.34 -31.99
C ALA A 299 -15.10 -22.70 -31.50
N ALA A 300 -13.87 -23.07 -31.89
CA ALA A 300 -13.20 -24.30 -31.47
C ALA A 300 -12.36 -24.14 -30.18
N THR A 301 -12.48 -23.01 -29.48
CA THR A 301 -11.69 -22.68 -28.29
C THR A 301 -12.60 -22.37 -27.11
N THR A 302 -12.05 -22.24 -25.89
CA THR A 302 -12.85 -21.81 -24.73
C THR A 302 -13.06 -20.30 -24.64
N VAL A 303 -12.56 -19.53 -25.61
CA VAL A 303 -12.67 -18.06 -25.60
C VAL A 303 -14.01 -17.62 -26.15
N GLN A 304 -14.76 -16.87 -25.34
CA GLN A 304 -16.04 -16.29 -25.71
C GLN A 304 -15.95 -14.77 -25.80
N TYR A 305 -16.50 -14.20 -26.88
CA TYR A 305 -16.61 -12.74 -27.03
C TYR A 305 -18.03 -12.26 -26.75
N TRP A 306 -18.18 -11.42 -25.73
CA TRP A 306 -19.45 -10.83 -25.32
C TRP A 306 -19.49 -9.35 -25.67
N ARG A 307 -20.32 -9.00 -26.64
CA ARG A 307 -20.63 -7.61 -26.98
C ARG A 307 -21.74 -7.08 -26.08
N ARG A 308 -21.50 -5.96 -25.42
CA ARG A 308 -22.43 -5.31 -24.49
C ARG A 308 -22.45 -3.80 -24.70
N LYS A 309 -23.33 -3.09 -23.98
CA LYS A 309 -23.36 -1.60 -23.97
C LYS A 309 -22.18 -1.01 -23.18
N SER A 310 -21.70 -1.73 -22.17
CA SER A 310 -20.53 -1.38 -21.37
C SER A 310 -19.58 -2.57 -21.24
N SER A 311 -18.30 -2.33 -20.93
CA SER A 311 -17.33 -3.39 -20.64
C SER A 311 -17.29 -3.77 -19.15
N TRP A 312 -18.21 -3.25 -18.32
CA TRP A 312 -18.24 -3.54 -16.88
C TRP A 312 -18.96 -4.86 -16.61
N VAL A 313 -18.45 -5.61 -15.63
CA VAL A 313 -19.15 -6.78 -15.07
C VAL A 313 -20.12 -6.28 -13.99
N ASN A 314 -21.38 -6.69 -14.12
CA ASN A 314 -22.43 -6.46 -13.13
C ASN A 314 -23.05 -7.82 -12.76
N GLY A 315 -23.98 -7.85 -11.80
CA GLY A 315 -24.54 -9.11 -11.32
C GLY A 315 -25.20 -9.95 -12.43
N PRO A 316 -26.04 -9.41 -13.33
CA PRO A 316 -26.58 -10.19 -14.45
C PRO A 316 -25.51 -10.79 -15.38
N VAL A 317 -24.45 -10.04 -15.66
CA VAL A 317 -23.30 -10.54 -16.46
C VAL A 317 -22.57 -11.64 -15.70
N MET A 318 -22.42 -11.53 -14.38
CA MET A 318 -21.79 -12.55 -13.55
C MET A 318 -22.64 -13.84 -13.46
N VAL A 319 -23.96 -13.72 -13.29
CA VAL A 319 -24.90 -14.85 -13.32
C VAL A 319 -24.78 -15.60 -14.65
N GLN A 320 -24.76 -14.87 -15.77
CA GLN A 320 -24.56 -15.48 -17.09
C GLN A 320 -23.21 -16.20 -17.19
N ALA A 321 -22.13 -15.65 -16.61
CA ALA A 321 -20.81 -16.26 -16.64
C ALA A 321 -20.76 -17.56 -15.82
N LEU A 322 -21.44 -17.60 -14.67
CA LEU A 322 -21.61 -18.80 -13.87
C LEU A 322 -22.42 -19.87 -14.61
N GLU A 323 -23.43 -19.48 -15.39
CA GLU A 323 -24.20 -20.40 -16.22
C GLU A 323 -23.36 -20.96 -17.37
N GLU A 324 -22.51 -20.17 -18.02
CA GLU A 324 -21.54 -20.67 -19.00
C GLU A 324 -20.52 -21.62 -18.37
N LEU A 325 -20.02 -21.32 -17.17
CA LEU A 325 -19.15 -22.24 -16.44
C LEU A 325 -19.87 -23.56 -16.13
N ALA A 326 -21.12 -23.50 -15.66
CA ALA A 326 -21.92 -24.69 -15.39
C ALA A 326 -22.15 -25.54 -16.64
N LYS A 327 -22.39 -24.92 -17.81
CA LYS A 327 -22.48 -25.62 -19.09
C LYS A 327 -21.16 -26.29 -19.47
N ALA A 328 -20.04 -25.58 -19.33
CA ALA A 328 -18.71 -26.08 -19.66
C ALA A 328 -18.28 -27.26 -18.78
N LEU A 329 -18.64 -27.25 -17.50
CA LEU A 329 -18.40 -28.36 -16.58
C LEU A 329 -19.34 -29.55 -16.83
N GLY A 330 -20.52 -29.31 -17.42
CA GLY A 330 -21.45 -30.34 -17.83
C GLY A 330 -21.82 -31.30 -16.67
N PRO A 331 -21.84 -32.63 -16.92
CA PRO A 331 -22.18 -33.62 -15.89
C PRO A 331 -21.21 -33.64 -14.69
N LEU A 332 -19.96 -33.18 -14.86
CA LEU A 332 -18.96 -33.20 -13.78
C LEU A 332 -19.43 -32.40 -12.56
N ARG A 333 -20.11 -31.28 -12.78
CA ARG A 333 -20.66 -30.41 -11.73
C ARG A 333 -21.71 -31.14 -10.87
N LEU A 334 -22.39 -32.12 -11.44
CA LEU A 334 -23.42 -32.92 -10.79
C LEU A 334 -22.90 -34.30 -10.36
N SER A 335 -21.60 -34.56 -10.50
CA SER A 335 -21.01 -35.83 -10.08
C SER A 335 -21.05 -35.95 -8.56
N ASP A 336 -21.47 -37.10 -8.06
CA ASP A 336 -21.41 -37.41 -6.63
C ASP A 336 -19.98 -37.49 -6.07
N SER A 337 -18.97 -37.53 -6.95
CA SER A 337 -17.56 -37.62 -6.56
C SER A 337 -16.85 -36.27 -6.48
N LYS A 338 -17.44 -35.17 -6.98
CA LYS A 338 -16.77 -33.86 -7.06
C LYS A 338 -17.62 -32.74 -6.47
N GLN A 339 -16.98 -31.75 -5.89
CA GLN A 339 -17.62 -30.51 -5.44
C GLN A 339 -16.90 -29.29 -6.02
N ILE A 340 -17.60 -28.49 -6.81
CA ILE A 340 -17.01 -27.27 -7.38
C ILE A 340 -17.06 -26.15 -6.34
N VAL A 341 -15.92 -25.48 -6.14
CA VAL A 341 -15.75 -24.34 -5.22
C VAL A 341 -15.23 -23.15 -6.04
N ILE A 342 -15.99 -22.06 -6.08
CA ILE A 342 -15.57 -20.81 -6.73
C ILE A 342 -14.74 -19.99 -5.76
N VAL A 343 -13.57 -19.56 -6.22
CA VAL A 343 -12.66 -18.66 -5.51
C VAL A 343 -12.71 -17.30 -6.19
N TRP A 344 -13.10 -16.26 -5.46
CA TRP A 344 -13.08 -14.88 -5.95
C TRP A 344 -12.89 -13.89 -4.81
N ASP A 345 -12.63 -12.63 -5.15
CA ASP A 345 -12.48 -11.57 -4.16
C ASP A 345 -13.84 -11.10 -3.60
N CYS A 346 -13.79 -10.22 -2.60
CA CYS A 346 -14.98 -9.61 -2.01
C CYS A 346 -15.51 -8.39 -2.80
N CYS A 347 -15.36 -8.35 -4.12
CA CYS A 347 -15.95 -7.31 -4.94
C CYS A 347 -17.48 -7.25 -4.74
N ARG A 348 -18.05 -6.04 -4.76
CA ARG A 348 -19.48 -5.82 -4.48
C ARG A 348 -20.40 -6.65 -5.38
N VAL A 349 -20.01 -6.88 -6.63
CA VAL A 349 -20.78 -7.67 -7.59
C VAL A 349 -20.85 -9.15 -7.19
N HIS A 350 -19.79 -9.71 -6.61
CA HIS A 350 -19.75 -11.11 -6.17
C HIS A 350 -20.65 -11.38 -4.96
N LEU A 351 -20.94 -10.32 -4.20
CA LEU A 351 -21.73 -10.36 -2.98
C LEU A 351 -23.19 -9.94 -3.21
N THR A 352 -23.66 -9.77 -4.45
CA THR A 352 -25.08 -9.49 -4.70
C THR A 352 -25.93 -10.74 -4.50
N GLU A 353 -27.16 -10.55 -4.02
CA GLU A 353 -28.08 -11.67 -3.75
C GLU A 353 -28.36 -12.51 -5.00
N GLU A 354 -28.50 -11.87 -6.17
CA GLU A 354 -28.71 -12.56 -7.45
C GLU A 354 -27.54 -13.50 -7.82
N VAL A 355 -26.30 -13.09 -7.55
CA VAL A 355 -25.09 -13.87 -7.84
C VAL A 355 -24.97 -15.02 -6.84
N LEU A 356 -25.16 -14.77 -5.55
CA LEU A 356 -25.14 -15.82 -4.52
C LEU A 356 -26.25 -16.86 -4.74
N THR A 357 -27.45 -16.41 -5.11
CA THR A 357 -28.57 -17.28 -5.45
C THR A 357 -28.29 -18.12 -6.70
N ALA A 358 -27.60 -17.55 -7.70
CA ALA A 358 -27.15 -18.31 -8.87
C ALA A 358 -26.12 -19.38 -8.51
N CYS A 359 -25.11 -19.07 -7.68
CA CYS A 359 -24.16 -20.06 -7.17
C CYS A 359 -24.86 -21.20 -6.44
N LYS A 360 -25.84 -20.88 -5.58
CA LYS A 360 -26.69 -21.86 -4.89
C LYS A 360 -27.44 -22.76 -5.86
N ARG A 361 -28.16 -22.18 -6.82
CA ARG A 361 -28.90 -22.90 -7.86
C ARG A 361 -27.99 -23.80 -8.70
N LEU A 362 -26.75 -23.38 -8.93
CA LEU A 362 -25.76 -24.10 -9.72
C LEU A 362 -24.90 -25.05 -8.87
N HIS A 363 -25.18 -25.24 -7.58
CA HIS A 363 -24.43 -26.10 -6.67
C HIS A 363 -22.93 -25.78 -6.58
N PHE A 364 -22.58 -24.50 -6.75
CA PHE A 364 -21.24 -23.99 -6.54
C PHE A 364 -21.06 -23.56 -5.08
N TRP A 365 -20.04 -24.11 -4.43
CA TRP A 365 -19.58 -23.61 -3.15
C TRP A 365 -18.73 -22.37 -3.35
N LEU A 366 -18.59 -21.55 -2.31
CA LEU A 366 -17.91 -20.27 -2.38
C LEU A 366 -16.76 -20.21 -1.39
N LEU A 367 -15.64 -19.67 -1.86
CA LEU A 367 -14.47 -19.32 -1.06
C LEU A 367 -14.08 -17.88 -1.39
N PHE A 368 -14.11 -17.01 -0.38
CA PHE A 368 -13.81 -15.59 -0.56
C PHE A 368 -12.37 -15.29 -0.19
N VAL A 369 -11.65 -14.62 -1.09
CA VAL A 369 -10.36 -14.02 -0.76
C VAL A 369 -10.61 -12.75 0.06
N PRO A 370 -10.01 -12.61 1.26
CA PRO A 370 -10.23 -11.46 2.10
C PRO A 370 -9.78 -10.15 1.44
N THR A 371 -10.40 -9.06 1.88
CA THR A 371 -10.07 -7.72 1.37
C THR A 371 -8.60 -7.36 1.58
N HIS A 372 -8.03 -6.60 0.65
CA HIS A 372 -6.65 -6.07 0.65
C HIS A 372 -5.53 -7.11 0.46
N ILE A 373 -5.85 -8.41 0.34
CA ILE A 373 -4.83 -9.48 0.22
C ILE A 373 -4.98 -10.37 -1.03
N THR A 374 -5.69 -9.90 -2.07
CA THR A 374 -5.78 -10.63 -3.34
C THR A 374 -4.39 -10.87 -3.96
N SER A 375 -3.46 -9.92 -3.79
CA SER A 375 -2.06 -10.08 -4.21
C SER A 375 -1.29 -11.19 -3.49
N LEU A 376 -1.84 -11.78 -2.42
CA LEU A 376 -1.25 -12.91 -1.70
C LEU A 376 -1.99 -14.22 -1.97
N LEU A 377 -3.32 -14.18 -2.06
CA LEU A 377 -4.16 -15.38 -2.00
C LEU A 377 -4.99 -15.67 -3.25
N GLN A 378 -5.17 -14.70 -4.15
CA GLN A 378 -5.94 -14.87 -5.38
C GLN A 378 -5.02 -15.41 -6.50
N PRO A 379 -5.20 -16.66 -6.99
CA PRO A 379 -4.32 -17.25 -8.01
C PRO A 379 -4.18 -16.40 -9.29
N LEU A 380 -5.27 -15.80 -9.78
CA LEU A 380 -5.27 -14.99 -10.99
C LEU A 380 -4.41 -13.72 -10.83
N ASP A 381 -4.50 -13.03 -9.69
CA ASP A 381 -3.70 -11.84 -9.39
C ASP A 381 -2.22 -12.16 -9.15
N THR A 382 -1.96 -13.21 -8.35
CA THR A 382 -0.59 -13.59 -7.93
C THR A 382 0.24 -14.13 -9.09
N CYS A 383 -0.36 -14.96 -9.94
CA CYS A 383 0.40 -15.80 -10.88
C CYS A 383 0.07 -15.55 -12.35
N VAL A 384 -1.14 -15.08 -12.68
CA VAL A 384 -1.66 -15.17 -14.06
C VAL A 384 -1.68 -13.83 -14.77
N PHE A 385 -2.32 -12.81 -14.19
CA PHE A 385 -2.58 -11.54 -14.88
C PHE A 385 -1.31 -10.75 -15.20
N GLY A 386 -0.29 -10.79 -14.34
CA GLY A 386 1.01 -10.18 -14.61
C GLY A 386 1.67 -10.74 -15.87
N PRO A 387 1.95 -12.05 -15.93
CA PRO A 387 2.48 -12.73 -17.13
C PRO A 387 1.58 -12.60 -18.36
N LEU A 388 0.26 -12.70 -18.21
CA LEU A 388 -0.70 -12.54 -19.32
C LEU A 388 -0.60 -11.14 -19.95
N LYS A 389 -0.60 -10.08 -19.13
CA LYS A 389 -0.40 -8.69 -19.61
C LYS A 389 0.99 -8.46 -20.19
N GLN A 390 2.01 -9.15 -19.70
CA GLN A 390 3.35 -9.11 -20.30
C GLN A 390 3.37 -9.75 -21.68
N ARG A 391 2.76 -10.92 -21.84
CA ARG A 391 2.63 -11.63 -23.12
C ARG A 391 1.85 -10.78 -24.12
N MET A 392 0.71 -10.20 -23.71
CA MET A 392 -0.07 -9.30 -24.56
C MET A 392 0.74 -8.09 -25.04
N ARG A 393 1.48 -7.42 -24.15
CA ARG A 393 2.34 -6.28 -24.52
C ARG A 393 3.44 -6.68 -25.50
N ARG A 394 4.03 -7.88 -25.35
CA ARG A 394 5.05 -8.41 -26.26
C ARG A 394 4.46 -8.65 -27.65
N ARG A 395 3.36 -9.39 -27.75
CA ARG A 395 2.71 -9.69 -29.03
C ARG A 395 2.20 -8.43 -29.73
N TYR A 396 1.66 -7.49 -28.97
CA TYR A 396 1.28 -6.17 -29.50
C TYR A 396 2.49 -5.41 -30.07
N ALA A 397 3.63 -5.41 -29.37
CA ALA A 397 4.84 -4.75 -29.87
C ALA A 397 5.40 -5.43 -31.12
N GLU A 398 5.31 -6.76 -31.22
CA GLU A 398 5.67 -7.52 -32.43
C GLU A 398 4.79 -7.12 -33.62
N ALA A 399 3.46 -7.04 -33.42
CA ALA A 399 2.53 -6.56 -34.45
C ALA A 399 2.81 -5.09 -34.87
N MET A 400 3.12 -4.21 -33.91
CA MET A 400 3.50 -2.82 -34.19
C MET A 400 4.77 -2.71 -35.04
N ARG A 401 5.74 -3.63 -34.92
CA ARG A 401 6.97 -3.61 -35.74
C ARG A 401 6.69 -3.91 -37.21
N GLY A 402 5.69 -4.75 -37.49
CA GLY A 402 5.34 -5.12 -38.87
C GLY A 402 4.63 -4.01 -39.63
N SER A 403 3.65 -3.35 -38.99
CA SER A 403 2.72 -2.42 -39.67
C SER A 403 2.70 -0.99 -39.11
N GLY A 404 3.48 -0.68 -38.07
CA GLY A 404 3.48 0.64 -37.42
C GLY A 404 2.18 0.98 -36.65
N CYS A 405 1.18 0.12 -36.74
CA CYS A 405 -0.11 0.22 -36.07
C CYS A 405 -0.70 -1.18 -35.83
N VAL A 406 -1.59 -1.31 -34.85
CA VAL A 406 -2.36 -2.54 -34.61
C VAL A 406 -3.83 -2.22 -34.83
N SER A 407 -4.45 -2.87 -35.81
CA SER A 407 -5.88 -2.69 -36.10
C SER A 407 -6.75 -3.36 -35.01
N VAL A 408 -8.04 -3.01 -34.96
CA VAL A 408 -9.00 -3.68 -34.05
C VAL A 408 -9.05 -5.18 -34.34
N ALA A 409 -9.05 -5.59 -35.61
CA ALA A 409 -9.10 -6.99 -36.01
C ALA A 409 -7.85 -7.76 -35.53
N GLN A 410 -6.67 -7.19 -35.74
CA GLN A 410 -5.42 -7.77 -35.24
C GLN A 410 -5.41 -7.83 -33.71
N TRP A 411 -5.90 -6.79 -33.03
CA TRP A 411 -5.99 -6.80 -31.57
C TRP A 411 -6.91 -7.90 -31.04
N LEU A 412 -8.07 -8.16 -31.67
CA LEU A 412 -8.94 -9.29 -31.33
C LEU A 412 -8.23 -10.64 -31.53
N GLN A 413 -7.50 -10.82 -32.63
CA GLN A 413 -6.70 -12.01 -32.86
C GLN A 413 -5.63 -12.21 -31.77
N LEU A 414 -4.92 -11.13 -31.39
CA LEU A 414 -3.95 -11.17 -30.30
C LEU A 414 -4.59 -11.49 -28.95
N LEU A 415 -5.79 -10.95 -28.66
CA LEU A 415 -6.53 -11.30 -27.44
C LEU A 415 -6.83 -12.79 -27.39
N GLN A 416 -7.39 -13.35 -28.47
CA GLN A 416 -7.70 -14.77 -28.53
C GLN A 416 -6.42 -15.62 -28.37
N GLU A 417 -5.37 -15.34 -29.15
CA GLU A 417 -4.10 -16.07 -29.10
C GLU A 417 -3.52 -16.08 -27.68
N VAL A 418 -3.41 -14.90 -27.06
CA VAL A 418 -2.84 -14.77 -25.71
C VAL A 418 -3.72 -15.47 -24.68
N THR A 419 -5.05 -15.35 -24.80
CA THR A 419 -5.99 -15.98 -23.87
C THR A 419 -5.92 -17.50 -23.96
N VAL A 420 -5.95 -18.09 -25.17
CA VAL A 420 -5.84 -19.54 -25.38
C VAL A 420 -4.50 -20.06 -24.84
N THR A 421 -3.38 -19.46 -25.28
CA THR A 421 -2.03 -19.95 -24.95
C THR A 421 -1.64 -19.77 -23.49
N MET A 422 -2.27 -18.82 -22.78
CA MET A 422 -1.99 -18.58 -21.36
C MET A 422 -3.01 -19.24 -20.43
N LEU A 423 -4.31 -19.22 -20.77
CA LEU A 423 -5.37 -19.65 -19.87
C LEU A 423 -5.92 -21.02 -20.22
N SER A 424 -6.15 -21.33 -21.49
CA SER A 424 -6.80 -22.59 -21.89
C SER A 424 -5.82 -23.77 -21.98
N GLU A 425 -4.60 -23.53 -22.45
CA GLU A 425 -3.62 -24.59 -22.75
C GLU A 425 -2.67 -24.92 -21.59
N ARG A 426 -2.63 -24.10 -20.53
CA ARG A 426 -1.69 -24.26 -19.42
C ARG A 426 -2.37 -24.77 -18.17
N SER A 427 -1.76 -25.73 -17.48
CA SER A 427 -2.19 -26.08 -16.14
C SER A 427 -1.78 -25.01 -15.12
N TRP A 428 -2.73 -24.61 -14.27
CA TRP A 428 -2.53 -23.62 -13.21
C TRP A 428 -2.56 -24.24 -11.80
N GLN A 429 -2.50 -25.56 -11.67
CA GLN A 429 -2.48 -26.27 -10.38
C GLN A 429 -1.40 -25.74 -9.42
N LYS A 430 -0.22 -25.40 -9.96
CA LYS A 430 0.88 -24.83 -9.17
C LYS A 430 0.51 -23.49 -8.53
N SER A 431 -0.33 -22.68 -9.18
CA SER A 431 -0.78 -21.39 -8.64
C SER A 431 -1.71 -21.57 -7.43
N PHE A 432 -2.56 -22.60 -7.44
CA PHE A 432 -3.39 -22.93 -6.27
C PHE A 432 -2.55 -23.48 -5.10
N ARG A 433 -1.52 -24.27 -5.39
CA ARG A 433 -0.54 -24.72 -4.38
C ARG A 433 0.22 -23.55 -3.76
N SER A 434 0.72 -22.63 -4.59
CA SER A 434 1.52 -21.50 -4.11
C SER A 434 0.77 -20.55 -3.18
N VAL A 435 -0.57 -20.52 -3.22
CA VAL A 435 -1.40 -19.71 -2.32
C VAL A 435 -2.07 -20.51 -1.19
N GLY A 436 -1.79 -21.81 -1.09
CA GLY A 436 -2.32 -22.70 -0.05
C GLY A 436 -3.75 -23.24 -0.27
N ILE A 437 -4.36 -23.00 -1.43
CA ILE A 437 -5.70 -23.52 -1.77
C ILE A 437 -5.69 -25.03 -2.08
N SER A 438 -4.55 -25.62 -2.43
CA SER A 438 -4.45 -27.07 -2.69
C SER A 438 -4.01 -27.90 -1.47
N GLY A 439 -3.80 -27.29 -0.30
CA GLY A 439 -3.39 -28.04 0.91
C GLY A 439 -1.96 -28.61 0.86
N SER A 440 -1.14 -28.19 -0.10
CA SER A 440 0.21 -28.72 -0.33
C SER A 440 1.22 -27.60 -0.61
N ALA A 441 2.46 -27.83 -0.18
CA ALA A 441 3.62 -26.96 -0.41
C ALA A 441 4.23 -27.17 -1.83
N PRO A 442 5.09 -26.27 -2.34
CA PRO A 442 5.58 -25.03 -1.72
C PRO A 442 4.63 -23.84 -1.89
N LEU A 443 4.57 -23.00 -0.84
CA LEU A 443 3.90 -21.69 -0.86
C LEU A 443 4.77 -20.63 -1.57
N SER A 444 4.18 -19.50 -1.95
CA SER A 444 4.92 -18.34 -2.46
C SER A 444 5.86 -17.75 -1.41
N ALA A 445 6.93 -17.07 -1.85
CA ALA A 445 7.91 -16.45 -0.94
C ALA A 445 7.25 -15.41 0.00
N ASP A 446 6.28 -14.64 -0.51
CA ASP A 446 5.54 -13.65 0.28
C ASP A 446 4.76 -14.31 1.42
N LEU A 447 4.12 -15.47 1.16
CA LEU A 447 3.39 -16.22 2.19
C LEU A 447 4.34 -16.92 3.17
N GLN A 448 5.49 -17.42 2.70
CA GLN A 448 6.52 -17.99 3.59
C GLN A 448 7.08 -16.93 4.55
N HIS A 449 7.22 -15.69 4.09
CA HIS A 449 7.72 -14.58 4.91
C HIS A 449 6.78 -14.23 6.09
N LEU A 450 5.48 -14.51 5.95
CA LEU A 450 4.53 -14.33 7.05
C LEU A 450 4.73 -15.36 8.19
N GLY A 451 5.57 -16.37 8.03
CA GLY A 451 5.92 -17.31 9.10
C GLY A 451 4.73 -18.03 9.73
N ILE A 452 3.67 -18.27 8.94
CA ILE A 452 2.50 -19.04 9.36
C ILE A 452 2.80 -20.51 9.10
N GLU A 453 2.57 -21.36 10.09
CA GLU A 453 2.71 -22.81 9.94
C GLU A 453 1.73 -23.34 8.87
N TYR A 454 2.24 -24.11 7.91
CA TYR A 454 1.45 -24.65 6.81
C TYR A 454 1.94 -26.06 6.39
N PRO A 455 1.03 -27.02 6.08
CA PRO A 455 -0.43 -26.91 6.18
C PRO A 455 -0.88 -26.65 7.62
N LEU A 456 -1.98 -25.91 7.78
CA LEU A 456 -2.52 -25.67 9.12
C LEU A 456 -2.78 -27.01 9.82
N PRO A 457 -2.45 -27.15 11.12
CA PRO A 457 -2.80 -28.34 11.89
C PRO A 457 -4.32 -28.58 11.88
N GLU A 458 -4.75 -29.81 12.22
CA GLU A 458 -6.17 -30.19 12.40
C GLU A 458 -6.98 -29.05 13.03
N PRO A 459 -8.21 -28.77 12.54
CA PRO A 459 -8.83 -27.48 12.73
C PRO A 459 -8.95 -27.09 14.21
N GLY A 460 -8.19 -26.06 14.59
CA GLY A 460 -8.68 -25.10 15.57
C GLY A 460 -9.93 -24.41 15.01
N ARG A 461 -10.81 -23.93 15.89
CA ARG A 461 -12.09 -23.28 15.56
C ARG A 461 -11.99 -22.38 14.30
N VAL A 462 -12.79 -22.65 13.27
CA VAL A 462 -12.83 -21.85 12.03
C VAL A 462 -13.19 -20.39 12.36
N LEU A 463 -12.36 -19.44 11.95
CA LEU A 463 -12.66 -18.02 12.07
C LEU A 463 -13.98 -17.67 11.35
N SER A 464 -14.84 -16.91 12.03
CA SER A 464 -16.11 -16.44 11.46
C SER A 464 -15.91 -15.80 10.09
N LEU A 465 -16.78 -16.15 9.13
CA LEU A 465 -16.85 -15.53 7.80
C LEU A 465 -16.94 -14.00 7.87
N THR A 466 -17.55 -13.47 8.94
CA THR A 466 -17.67 -12.02 9.18
C THR A 466 -16.31 -11.33 9.31
N LYS A 467 -15.25 -12.05 9.69
CA LYS A 467 -13.88 -11.51 9.75
C LYS A 467 -13.16 -11.51 8.40
N LEU A 468 -13.64 -12.29 7.42
CA LEU A 468 -13.06 -12.35 6.06
C LEU A 468 -13.77 -11.41 5.09
N LEU A 469 -15.05 -11.14 5.34
CA LEU A 469 -15.88 -10.28 4.50
C LEU A 469 -15.75 -8.80 4.89
N PRO A 470 -16.07 -7.87 3.96
CA PRO A 470 -16.16 -6.45 4.29
C PRO A 470 -17.20 -6.19 5.40
N PRO A 471 -16.97 -5.21 6.30
CA PRO A 471 -17.95 -4.83 7.31
C PRO A 471 -19.34 -4.55 6.72
N GLY A 472 -20.41 -5.03 7.38
CA GLY A 472 -21.80 -4.90 6.91
C GLY A 472 -22.26 -5.97 5.92
N SER A 473 -21.47 -7.03 5.73
CA SER A 473 -21.85 -8.20 4.90
C SER A 473 -22.54 -9.31 5.72
N ASP A 474 -22.79 -9.09 7.00
CA ASP A 474 -23.20 -10.12 7.97
C ASP A 474 -24.55 -10.78 7.59
N SER A 475 -25.50 -10.00 7.09
CA SER A 475 -26.82 -10.50 6.64
C SER A 475 -26.75 -11.44 5.43
N LYS A 476 -25.60 -11.52 4.75
CA LYS A 476 -25.40 -12.39 3.58
C LYS A 476 -24.77 -13.72 3.94
N CYS A 477 -24.27 -13.90 5.18
CA CYS A 477 -23.61 -15.13 5.62
C CYS A 477 -24.48 -16.38 5.48
N GLU A 478 -25.80 -16.27 5.64
CA GLU A 478 -26.74 -17.39 5.45
C GLU A 478 -26.85 -17.84 3.98
N LEU A 479 -26.73 -16.92 3.02
CA LEU A 479 -26.73 -17.23 1.59
C LEU A 479 -25.37 -17.79 1.13
N LEU A 480 -24.29 -17.44 1.82
CA LEU A 480 -22.91 -17.79 1.48
C LEU A 480 -22.57 -19.26 1.80
N LEU A 481 -23.38 -19.94 2.61
CA LEU A 481 -23.11 -21.28 3.11
C LEU A 481 -24.23 -22.26 2.77
N ASN A 482 -24.22 -22.79 1.55
CA ASN A 482 -24.84 -24.09 1.28
C ASN A 482 -24.01 -25.25 1.85
N CYS A 483 -23.50 -25.10 3.07
CA CYS A 483 -22.82 -26.14 3.82
C CYS A 483 -23.81 -26.64 4.87
N PRO A 484 -24.37 -27.87 4.75
CA PRO A 484 -25.26 -28.39 5.77
C PRO A 484 -24.48 -28.53 7.08
N ARG A 485 -24.86 -27.73 8.10
CA ARG A 485 -24.27 -27.64 9.46
C ARG A 485 -23.08 -26.70 9.67
N VAL A 486 -23.19 -25.42 9.31
CA VAL A 486 -22.36 -24.38 9.95
C VAL A 486 -23.12 -23.82 11.15
N ARG A 487 -22.82 -24.29 12.37
CA ARG A 487 -23.13 -23.55 13.60
C ARG A 487 -22.04 -22.49 13.76
N PHE A 488 -22.34 -21.24 13.43
CA PHE A 488 -21.51 -20.13 13.88
C PHE A 488 -21.72 -19.93 15.38
N LEU A 489 -20.62 -19.81 16.13
CA LEU A 489 -20.69 -19.23 17.46
C LEU A 489 -20.43 -17.72 17.29
N THR A 490 -21.36 -16.95 17.85
CA THR A 490 -21.34 -15.48 17.96
C THR A 490 -20.06 -14.96 18.57
#